data_AF-A0A521SID1-F1
#
_entry.id   AF-A0A521SID1-F1
#
_cell.length_a   1.000
_cell.length_b   1.000
_cell.length_c   1.000
_cell.angle_alpha   90.00
_cell.angle_beta   90.00
_cell.angle_gamma   90.00
#
_symmetry.space_group_name_H-M   'P 1'
#
loop_
_entity.id
_entity.type
_entity.pdbx_description
1 polymer ?
#
loop_
_entity_poly.entity_id
_entity_poly.type
_entity_poly.pdbx_seq_one_letter_code
_entity_poly.pdbx_strand_id
1 'polypeptide(L)'
;MAERTETTRGTPAWAYLARIGLSLALLSAFMAITAGFGTRLERWHFRTGFWLLQWGALGGAAAAIVSLIGLIGLRRRGTRAEKITALLGFAVGIAIFAIPVQWMMTARRVPPIHDITTDTDHPPEFVAILRIREGSPNPAEYGGPEIAQQQKRGYPDLGPITLPVSPEQAFDRAVAAARAMDWQIVDANKEEGRIEATDTTFWFGFKDDIVIRIRPADNGSRIDVRSVSRVGKSDVGTNARRIQNYFKKLEKS
;
A
#
# COMPACT_ATOMS: atom_id res chain seq x y z
N MET A 1 -69.64 -13.58 -5.70
CA MET A 1 -68.35 -13.13 -6.26
C MET A 1 -67.83 -12.02 -5.37
N ALA A 2 -66.83 -12.29 -4.54
CA ALA A 2 -66.18 -11.29 -3.69
C ALA A 2 -64.85 -10.92 -4.36
N GLU A 3 -64.80 -9.70 -4.85
CA GLU A 3 -63.64 -9.10 -5.51
C GLU A 3 -62.51 -8.94 -4.48
N ARG A 4 -61.51 -9.84 -4.53
CA ARG A 4 -60.25 -9.63 -3.80
C ARG A 4 -59.55 -8.45 -4.44
N THR A 5 -59.65 -7.31 -3.79
CA THR A 5 -58.77 -6.17 -4.03
C THR A 5 -57.34 -6.61 -3.69
N GLU A 6 -56.57 -6.98 -4.73
CA GLU A 6 -55.12 -7.05 -4.65
C GLU A 6 -54.60 -5.67 -4.28
N THR A 7 -54.42 -5.44 -2.99
CA THR A 7 -53.59 -4.35 -2.52
C THR A 7 -52.18 -4.65 -2.99
N THR A 8 -51.79 -4.05 -4.10
CA THR A 8 -50.40 -3.96 -4.55
C THR A 8 -49.58 -3.45 -3.37
N ARG A 9 -48.94 -4.37 -2.64
CA ARG A 9 -48.04 -4.02 -1.53
C ARG A 9 -46.86 -3.31 -2.17
N GLY A 10 -46.90 -1.97 -2.15
CA GLY A 10 -45.76 -1.15 -2.53
C GLY A 10 -44.51 -1.64 -1.80
N THR A 11 -43.38 -1.62 -2.49
CA THR A 11 -42.09 -2.00 -1.90
C THR A 11 -41.91 -1.29 -0.56
N PRO A 12 -41.66 -2.02 0.55
CA PRO A 12 -41.55 -1.40 1.86
C PRO A 12 -40.42 -0.36 1.84
N ALA A 13 -40.59 0.77 2.53
CA ALA A 13 -39.59 1.86 2.58
C ALA A 13 -38.16 1.35 2.88
N TRP A 14 -38.06 0.29 3.68
CA TRP A 14 -36.80 -0.38 4.02
C TRP A 14 -36.09 -1.05 2.83
N ALA A 15 -36.85 -1.55 1.85
CA ALA A 15 -36.29 -2.12 0.61
C ALA A 15 -35.65 -1.05 -0.28
N TYR A 16 -36.22 0.17 -0.28
CA TYR A 16 -35.58 1.31 -0.94
C TYR A 16 -34.26 1.68 -0.25
N LEU A 17 -34.23 1.72 1.08
CA LEU A 17 -32.98 1.95 1.82
C LEU A 17 -31.91 0.90 1.54
N ALA A 18 -32.28 -0.38 1.43
CA ALA A 18 -31.34 -1.44 1.04
C ALA A 18 -30.73 -1.20 -0.35
N ARG A 19 -31.55 -0.81 -1.33
CA ARG A 19 -31.09 -0.50 -2.70
C ARG A 19 -30.23 0.76 -2.76
N ILE A 20 -30.62 1.81 -2.03
CA ILE A 20 -29.84 3.06 -1.92
C ILE A 20 -28.49 2.76 -1.28
N GLY A 21 -28.47 2.01 -0.18
CA GLY A 21 -27.26 1.60 0.51
C GLY A 21 -26.30 0.84 -0.40
N LEU A 22 -26.79 -0.15 -1.14
CA LEU A 22 -25.97 -0.87 -2.12
C LEU A 22 -25.47 0.04 -3.26
N SER A 23 -26.33 0.93 -3.78
CA SER A 23 -25.95 1.84 -4.87
C SER A 23 -24.86 2.82 -4.43
N LEU A 24 -24.96 3.36 -3.22
CA LEU A 24 -23.92 4.19 -2.61
C LEU A 24 -22.63 3.39 -2.41
N ALA A 25 -22.71 2.15 -1.93
CA ALA A 25 -21.55 1.28 -1.76
C ALA A 25 -20.83 1.03 -3.09
N LEU A 26 -21.57 0.78 -4.17
CA LEU A 26 -21.01 0.57 -5.51
C LEU A 26 -20.37 1.85 -6.07
N LEU A 27 -21.00 3.01 -5.89
CA LEU A 27 -20.42 4.30 -6.27
C LEU A 27 -19.12 4.56 -5.50
N SER A 28 -19.12 4.32 -4.19
CA SER A 28 -17.94 4.45 -3.34
C SER A 28 -16.83 3.47 -3.73
N ALA A 29 -17.17 2.23 -4.10
CA ALA A 29 -16.21 1.25 -4.62
C ALA A 29 -15.58 1.77 -5.92
N PHE A 30 -16.40 2.29 -6.83
CA PHE A 30 -15.93 2.87 -8.09
C PHE A 30 -14.97 4.05 -7.83
N MET A 31 -15.32 4.96 -6.92
CA MET A 31 -14.43 6.07 -6.53
C MET A 31 -13.10 5.56 -5.94
N ALA A 32 -13.15 4.58 -5.03
CA ALA A 32 -11.94 4.01 -4.44
C ALA A 32 -11.08 3.32 -5.52
N ILE A 33 -11.64 2.43 -6.33
CA ILE A 33 -10.91 1.71 -7.39
C ILE A 33 -10.24 2.70 -8.33
N THR A 34 -11.01 3.68 -8.83
CA THR A 34 -10.48 4.68 -9.75
C THR A 34 -9.41 5.54 -9.09
N ALA A 35 -9.53 5.91 -7.81
CA ALA A 35 -8.53 6.73 -7.09
C ALA A 35 -7.08 6.24 -7.30
N GLY A 36 -6.83 4.96 -6.99
CA GLY A 36 -5.51 4.36 -7.14
C GLY A 36 -5.15 4.12 -8.60
N PHE A 37 -6.00 3.43 -9.36
CA PHE A 37 -5.70 3.07 -10.76
C PHE A 37 -5.57 4.29 -11.67
N GLY A 38 -6.31 5.37 -11.42
CA GLY A 38 -6.18 6.62 -12.14
C GLY A 38 -4.83 7.30 -11.86
N THR A 39 -4.26 7.13 -10.67
CA THR A 39 -2.90 7.59 -10.36
C THR A 39 -1.88 6.71 -11.10
N ARG A 40 -2.05 5.38 -11.03
CA ARG A 40 -1.15 4.41 -11.69
C ARG A 40 -1.12 4.55 -13.21
N LEU A 41 -2.27 4.85 -13.82
CA LEU A 41 -2.42 5.06 -15.27
C LEU A 41 -2.15 6.51 -15.67
N GLU A 42 -1.58 7.32 -14.76
CA GLU A 42 -1.19 8.72 -14.98
C GLU A 42 -2.35 9.61 -15.46
N ARG A 43 -3.60 9.23 -15.15
CA ARG A 43 -4.81 10.02 -15.47
C ARG A 43 -4.99 11.20 -14.54
N TRP A 44 -4.44 11.13 -13.32
CA TRP A 44 -4.41 12.24 -12.39
C TRP A 44 -3.24 12.14 -11.40
N HIS A 45 -2.92 13.28 -10.80
CA HIS A 45 -1.96 13.35 -9.70
C HIS A 45 -2.45 12.60 -8.46
N PHE A 46 -1.52 12.01 -7.69
CA PHE A 46 -1.85 11.17 -6.54
C PHE A 46 -2.69 11.86 -5.45
N ARG A 47 -2.58 13.19 -5.32
CA ARG A 47 -3.43 13.99 -4.42
C ARG A 47 -4.91 13.90 -4.80
N THR A 48 -5.23 13.89 -6.09
CA THR A 48 -6.60 13.65 -6.58
C THR A 48 -7.04 12.24 -6.25
N GLY A 49 -6.15 11.25 -6.39
CA GLY A 49 -6.39 9.88 -5.94
C GLY A 49 -6.76 9.83 -4.45
N PHE A 50 -5.95 10.43 -3.56
CA PHE A 50 -6.27 10.47 -2.13
C PHE A 50 -7.57 11.22 -1.81
N TRP A 51 -7.88 12.29 -2.53
CA TRP A 51 -9.16 12.99 -2.39
C TRP A 51 -10.35 12.09 -2.76
N LEU A 52 -10.27 11.39 -3.89
CA LEU A 52 -11.29 10.41 -4.31
C LEU A 52 -11.43 9.26 -3.29
N LEU A 53 -10.31 8.79 -2.77
CA LEU A 53 -10.29 7.74 -1.75
C LEU A 53 -10.97 8.19 -0.45
N GLN A 54 -10.73 9.44 -0.02
CA GLN A 54 -11.39 10.03 1.15
C GLN A 54 -12.91 10.09 0.98
N TRP A 55 -13.39 10.60 -0.16
CA TRP A 55 -14.82 10.65 -0.44
C TRP A 55 -15.44 9.26 -0.64
N GLY A 56 -14.70 8.33 -1.26
CA GLY A 56 -15.07 6.93 -1.35
C GLY A 56 -15.24 6.29 0.04
N ALA A 57 -14.32 6.55 0.98
CA ALA A 57 -14.43 6.06 2.35
C ALA A 57 -15.66 6.65 3.09
N LEU A 58 -15.87 7.97 3.00
CA LEU A 58 -17.05 8.61 3.60
C LEU A 58 -18.36 8.09 3.01
N GLY A 59 -18.42 7.93 1.68
CA GLY A 59 -19.56 7.32 1.01
C GLY A 59 -19.77 5.86 1.40
N GLY A 60 -18.69 5.08 1.59
CA GLY A 60 -18.74 3.71 2.09
C GLY A 60 -19.30 3.62 3.50
N ALA A 61 -18.92 4.54 4.39
CA ALA A 61 -19.50 4.64 5.73
C ALA A 61 -21.00 4.98 5.69
N ALA A 62 -21.39 5.95 4.86
CA ALA A 62 -22.80 6.31 4.69
C ALA A 62 -23.61 5.13 4.11
N ALA A 63 -23.06 4.43 3.11
CA ALA A 63 -23.65 3.24 2.52
C ALA A 63 -23.84 2.13 3.55
N ALA A 64 -22.86 1.91 4.43
CA ALA A 64 -22.96 0.94 5.52
C ALA A 64 -24.08 1.31 6.50
N ILE A 65 -24.15 2.57 6.93
CA ILE A 65 -25.19 3.04 7.86
C ILE A 65 -26.59 2.87 7.24
N VAL A 66 -26.80 3.34 6.01
CA VAL A 66 -28.09 3.22 5.32
C VAL A 66 -28.49 1.77 5.12
N SER A 67 -27.54 0.92 4.73
CA SER A 67 -27.77 -0.52 4.55
C SER A 67 -28.11 -1.22 5.87
N LEU A 68 -27.46 -0.83 6.97
CA LEU A 68 -27.76 -1.35 8.30
C LEU A 68 -29.18 -0.98 8.76
N ILE A 69 -29.59 0.28 8.53
CA ILE A 69 -30.96 0.72 8.81
C ILE A 69 -31.96 -0.09 7.97
N GLY A 70 -31.68 -0.28 6.69
CA GLY A 70 -32.48 -1.14 5.81
C GLY A 70 -32.58 -2.58 6.34
N LEU A 71 -31.47 -3.17 6.78
CA LEU A 71 -31.42 -4.52 7.32
C LEU A 71 -32.26 -4.67 8.60
N ILE A 72 -32.19 -3.69 9.50
CA ILE A 72 -32.99 -3.65 10.75
C ILE A 72 -34.48 -3.57 10.40
N GLY A 73 -34.88 -2.67 9.51
CA GLY A 73 -36.27 -2.51 9.07
C GLY A 73 -36.83 -3.74 8.34
N LEU A 74 -36.00 -4.44 7.59
CA LEU A 74 -36.35 -5.67 6.86
C LEU A 74 -36.39 -6.92 7.75
N ARG A 75 -35.94 -6.87 9.02
CA ARG A 75 -35.76 -8.05 9.88
C ARG A 75 -37.00 -8.95 9.93
N ARG A 76 -38.19 -8.37 10.14
CA ARG A 76 -39.46 -9.12 10.31
C ARG A 76 -40.26 -9.33 9.02
N ARG A 77 -40.16 -8.40 8.06
CA ARG A 77 -41.06 -8.35 6.89
C ARG A 77 -40.34 -8.35 5.54
N GLY A 78 -39.01 -8.30 5.52
CA GLY A 78 -38.22 -8.29 4.29
C GLY A 78 -38.05 -9.67 3.70
N THR A 79 -38.11 -9.73 2.37
CA THR A 79 -37.78 -10.91 1.58
C THR A 79 -36.30 -11.27 1.72
N ARG A 80 -35.93 -12.50 1.35
CA ARG A 80 -34.53 -12.94 1.35
C ARG A 80 -33.66 -12.06 0.44
N ALA A 81 -34.17 -11.67 -0.73
CA ALA A 81 -33.43 -10.84 -1.70
C ALA A 81 -33.14 -9.43 -1.16
N GLU A 82 -34.09 -8.78 -0.50
CA GLU A 82 -33.90 -7.45 0.08
C GLU A 82 -32.89 -7.48 1.24
N LYS A 83 -32.95 -8.52 2.08
CA LYS A 83 -31.98 -8.73 3.17
C LYS A 83 -30.57 -8.95 2.62
N ILE A 84 -30.41 -9.75 1.56
CA ILE A 84 -29.12 -9.95 0.89
C ILE A 84 -28.61 -8.62 0.30
N THR A 85 -29.49 -7.83 -0.34
CA THR A 85 -29.13 -6.52 -0.90
C THR A 85 -28.59 -5.59 0.19
N ALA A 86 -29.28 -5.48 1.32
CA ALA A 86 -28.83 -4.69 2.46
C ALA A 86 -27.51 -5.23 3.05
N LEU A 87 -27.36 -6.55 3.18
CA LEU A 87 -26.12 -7.15 3.68
C LEU A 87 -24.93 -6.86 2.77
N LEU A 88 -25.11 -6.94 1.45
CA LEU A 88 -24.06 -6.61 0.47
C LEU A 88 -23.68 -5.14 0.55
N GLY A 89 -24.67 -4.22 0.59
CA GLY A 89 -24.39 -2.79 0.74
C GLY A 89 -23.64 -2.48 2.03
N PHE A 90 -23.99 -3.15 3.13
CA PHE A 90 -23.29 -3.03 4.40
C PHE A 90 -21.85 -3.55 4.32
N ALA A 91 -21.65 -4.78 3.84
CA ALA A 91 -20.34 -5.41 3.77
C ALA A 91 -19.38 -4.66 2.85
N VAL A 92 -19.84 -4.26 1.66
CA VAL A 92 -19.05 -3.49 0.70
C VAL A 92 -18.75 -2.10 1.25
N GLY A 93 -19.75 -1.41 1.82
CA GLY A 93 -19.56 -0.10 2.43
C GLY A 93 -18.51 -0.09 3.54
N ILE A 94 -18.57 -1.08 4.45
CA ILE A 94 -17.57 -1.26 5.51
C ILE A 94 -16.19 -1.55 4.93
N ALA A 95 -16.07 -2.43 3.93
CA ALA A 95 -14.78 -2.75 3.32
C ALA A 95 -14.10 -1.51 2.72
N ILE A 96 -14.86 -0.68 1.98
CA ILE A 96 -14.35 0.56 1.37
C ILE A 96 -13.92 1.57 2.45
N PHE A 97 -14.69 1.68 3.54
CA PHE A 97 -14.36 2.58 4.64
C PHE A 97 -13.15 2.10 5.45
N ALA A 98 -13.08 0.80 5.75
CA ALA A 98 -12.08 0.24 6.66
C ALA A 98 -10.66 0.33 6.11
N ILE A 99 -10.46 0.14 4.80
CA ILE A 99 -9.11 0.12 4.20
C ILE A 99 -8.37 1.47 4.38
N PRO A 100 -8.91 2.63 3.93
CA PRO A 100 -8.22 3.91 4.10
C PRO A 100 -8.09 4.33 5.57
N VAL A 101 -9.08 3.98 6.41
CA VAL A 101 -9.01 4.24 7.85
C VAL A 101 -7.89 3.44 8.50
N GLN A 102 -7.70 2.18 8.10
CA GLN A 102 -6.57 1.37 8.55
C GLN A 102 -5.23 1.99 8.10
N TRP A 103 -5.12 2.43 6.85
CA TRP A 103 -3.91 3.13 6.38
C TRP A 103 -3.62 4.40 7.16
N MET A 104 -4.65 5.21 7.43
CA MET A 104 -4.52 6.41 8.26
C MET A 104 -4.07 6.07 9.69
N MET A 105 -4.61 5.00 10.28
CA MET A 105 -4.19 4.53 11.60
C MET A 105 -2.73 4.07 11.60
N THR A 106 -2.28 3.37 10.55
CA THR A 106 -0.86 3.00 10.39
C THR A 106 0.03 4.23 10.22
N ALA A 107 -0.37 5.19 9.37
CA ALA A 107 0.40 6.42 9.12
C ALA A 107 0.62 7.26 10.40
N ARG A 108 -0.30 7.19 11.37
CA ARG A 108 -0.16 7.86 12.67
C ARG A 108 0.79 7.15 13.64
N ARG A 109 1.14 5.89 13.38
CA ARG A 109 1.98 5.06 14.26
C ARG A 109 3.43 4.96 13.80
N VAL A 110 3.71 5.35 12.56
CA VAL A 110 5.05 5.30 11.96
C VAL A 110 5.58 6.72 11.76
N PRO A 111 6.91 6.92 11.79
CA PRO A 111 7.49 8.22 11.50
C PRO A 111 7.14 8.68 10.08
N PRO A 112 6.90 9.99 9.85
CA PRO A 112 6.55 10.53 8.55
C PRO A 112 7.79 10.70 7.67
N ILE A 113 8.46 9.57 7.38
CA ILE A 113 9.67 9.49 6.56
C ILE A 113 9.44 8.55 5.37
N HIS A 114 10.24 8.71 4.33
CA HIS A 114 10.14 7.97 3.07
C HIS A 114 11.48 7.47 2.54
N ASP A 115 12.54 7.60 3.33
CA ASP A 115 13.90 7.18 3.04
C ASP A 115 14.37 6.34 4.21
N ILE A 116 14.53 5.04 3.96
CA ILE A 116 14.88 4.06 4.97
C ILE A 116 16.13 3.33 4.53
N THR A 117 17.15 3.28 5.39
CA THR A 117 18.42 2.59 5.15
C THR A 117 18.80 1.72 6.33
N THR A 118 19.41 0.56 6.08
CA THR A 118 19.95 -0.27 7.16
C THR A 118 21.29 0.25 7.70
N ASP A 119 21.95 1.15 6.97
CA ASP A 119 23.15 1.85 7.42
C ASP A 119 22.86 3.35 7.39
N THR A 120 22.48 3.93 8.53
CA THR A 120 22.15 5.36 8.61
C THR A 120 23.37 6.26 8.65
N ASP A 121 24.53 5.69 8.98
CA ASP A 121 25.77 6.43 9.16
C ASP A 121 26.50 6.54 7.81
N HIS A 122 26.44 5.48 6.99
CA HIS A 122 26.96 5.46 5.62
C HIS A 122 25.93 4.85 4.65
N PRO A 123 24.81 5.55 4.37
CA PRO A 123 23.75 5.02 3.51
C PRO A 123 24.27 4.61 2.13
N PRO A 124 23.81 3.47 1.57
CA PRO A 124 24.10 3.14 0.19
C PRO A 124 23.62 4.24 -0.78
N GLU A 125 24.46 4.56 -1.75
CA GLU A 125 24.21 5.62 -2.74
C GLU A 125 23.62 5.06 -4.04
N PHE A 126 22.75 5.84 -4.67
CA PHE A 126 22.21 5.53 -6.00
C PHE A 126 23.14 6.06 -7.09
N VAL A 127 23.32 5.29 -8.16
CA VAL A 127 24.11 5.68 -9.34
C VAL A 127 23.28 5.54 -10.60
N ALA A 128 22.81 4.33 -10.91
CA ALA A 128 22.06 4.06 -12.14
C ALA A 128 20.63 4.63 -12.09
N ILE A 129 19.98 4.54 -10.92
CA ILE A 129 18.62 5.02 -10.68
C ILE A 129 18.49 6.52 -10.91
N LEU A 130 19.54 7.30 -10.64
CA LEU A 130 19.52 8.76 -10.76
C LEU A 130 19.02 9.22 -12.14
N ARG A 131 19.40 8.51 -13.21
CA ARG A 131 19.01 8.83 -14.59
C ARG A 131 17.54 8.57 -14.90
N ILE A 132 16.91 7.61 -14.21
CA ILE A 132 15.51 7.19 -14.47
C ILE A 132 14.51 7.73 -13.45
N ARG A 133 14.99 8.53 -12.49
CA ARG A 133 14.16 9.19 -11.48
C ARG A 133 14.17 10.71 -11.60
N GLU A 134 14.73 11.25 -12.68
CA GLU A 134 14.70 12.69 -12.97
C GLU A 134 13.26 13.23 -12.87
N GLY A 135 13.10 14.38 -12.21
CA GLY A 135 11.79 14.99 -11.96
C GLY A 135 10.97 14.37 -10.82
N SER A 136 11.49 13.37 -10.10
CA SER A 136 10.82 12.83 -8.91
C SER A 136 10.70 13.89 -7.81
N PRO A 137 9.52 14.10 -7.19
CA PRO A 137 9.34 15.08 -6.12
C PRO A 137 10.25 14.90 -4.91
N ASN A 138 10.55 13.66 -4.53
CA ASN A 138 11.46 13.37 -3.42
C ASN A 138 12.90 13.22 -3.94
N PRO A 139 13.89 13.82 -3.25
CA PRO A 139 15.31 13.75 -3.62
C PRO A 139 15.88 12.33 -3.48
N ALA A 140 17.00 12.06 -4.13
CA ALA A 140 17.76 10.81 -3.99
C ALA A 140 18.80 10.89 -2.87
N GLU A 141 19.19 12.12 -2.53
CA GLU A 141 20.09 12.47 -1.44
C GLU A 141 19.48 12.05 -0.10
N TYR A 142 20.29 11.44 0.76
CA TYR A 142 19.81 11.02 2.07
C TYR A 142 19.49 12.23 2.94
N GLY A 143 18.34 12.22 3.61
CA GLY A 143 17.88 13.34 4.42
C GLY A 143 18.63 13.59 5.73
N GLY A 144 19.77 12.92 5.94
CA GLY A 144 20.72 13.27 6.99
C GLY A 144 20.37 12.78 8.41
N PRO A 145 21.03 13.35 9.44
CA PRO A 145 20.91 12.93 10.83
C PRO A 145 19.49 13.00 11.40
N GLU A 146 18.69 13.98 10.97
CA GLU A 146 17.30 14.12 11.43
C GLU A 146 16.43 12.95 10.97
N ILE A 147 16.59 12.52 9.71
CA ILE A 147 15.91 11.32 9.19
C ILE A 147 16.43 10.07 9.90
N ALA A 148 17.75 9.95 10.09
CA ALA A 148 18.34 8.83 10.83
C ALA A 148 17.76 8.71 12.25
N GLN A 149 17.62 9.83 12.97
CA GLN A 149 17.04 9.83 14.32
C GLN A 149 15.56 9.42 14.31
N GLN A 150 14.77 9.92 13.36
CA GLN A 150 13.37 9.51 13.21
C GLN A 150 13.23 8.03 12.87
N GLN A 151 14.08 7.52 11.98
CA GLN A 151 14.11 6.10 11.62
C GLN A 151 14.47 5.25 12.84
N LYS A 152 15.52 5.59 13.60
CA LYS A 152 15.93 4.85 14.81
C LYS A 152 14.82 4.78 15.87
N ARG A 153 13.98 5.82 15.99
CA ARG A 153 12.81 5.81 16.89
C ARG A 153 11.69 4.89 16.41
N GLY A 154 11.43 4.85 15.09
CA GLY A 154 10.33 4.06 14.51
C GLY A 154 10.69 2.60 14.21
N TYR A 155 11.96 2.34 13.91
CA TYR A 155 12.49 1.07 13.42
C TYR A 155 13.86 0.77 14.07
N PRO A 156 13.93 0.64 15.41
CA PRO A 156 15.20 0.47 16.12
C PRO A 156 15.97 -0.78 15.70
N ASP A 157 15.27 -1.84 15.30
CA ASP A 157 15.87 -3.14 14.95
C ASP A 157 16.26 -3.23 13.47
N LEU A 158 16.03 -2.18 12.66
CA LEU A 158 16.31 -2.21 11.24
C LEU A 158 17.78 -1.88 10.98
N GLY A 159 18.60 -2.93 10.91
CA GLY A 159 20.02 -2.86 10.64
C GLY A 159 20.45 -3.72 9.44
N PRO A 160 21.74 -3.70 9.10
CA PRO A 160 22.31 -4.51 8.03
C PRO A 160 22.32 -5.98 8.45
N ILE A 161 22.44 -6.88 7.47
CA ILE A 161 22.61 -8.31 7.76
C ILE A 161 23.97 -8.80 7.30
N THR A 162 24.45 -9.89 7.91
CA THR A 162 25.66 -10.61 7.48
C THR A 162 25.29 -12.02 7.07
N LEU A 163 25.79 -12.47 5.92
CA LEU A 163 25.66 -13.84 5.45
C LEU A 163 27.02 -14.56 5.53
N PRO A 164 27.05 -15.85 5.93
CA PRO A 164 28.28 -16.65 6.01
C PRO A 164 28.70 -17.21 4.65
N VAL A 165 28.74 -16.34 3.63
CA VAL A 165 29.09 -16.68 2.24
C VAL A 165 29.99 -15.59 1.65
N SER A 166 30.65 -15.87 0.53
CA SER A 166 31.48 -14.86 -0.13
C SER A 166 30.64 -13.70 -0.68
N PRO A 167 31.20 -12.49 -0.85
CA PRO A 167 30.51 -11.38 -1.50
C PRO A 167 29.94 -11.73 -2.87
N GLU A 168 30.61 -12.54 -3.69
CA GLU A 168 30.07 -12.95 -4.99
C GLU A 168 28.83 -13.84 -4.84
N GLN A 169 28.85 -14.79 -3.91
CA GLN A 169 27.71 -15.66 -3.62
C GLN A 169 26.54 -14.86 -3.04
N ALA A 170 26.81 -13.92 -2.14
CA ALA A 170 25.81 -13.02 -1.59
C ALA A 170 25.19 -12.13 -2.67
N PHE A 171 26.00 -11.65 -3.62
CA PHE A 171 25.52 -10.88 -4.75
C PHE A 171 24.53 -11.66 -5.60
N ASP A 172 24.87 -12.91 -5.96
CA ASP A 172 23.98 -13.74 -6.77
C ASP A 172 22.66 -14.05 -6.03
N ARG A 173 22.71 -14.31 -4.71
CA ARG A 173 21.52 -14.48 -3.88
C ARG A 173 20.69 -13.20 -3.76
N ALA A 174 21.33 -12.04 -3.64
CA ALA A 174 20.68 -10.74 -3.57
C ALA A 174 19.90 -10.42 -4.85
N VAL A 175 20.51 -10.66 -6.01
CA VAL A 175 19.83 -10.54 -7.32
C VAL A 175 18.65 -11.50 -7.40
N ALA A 176 18.82 -12.76 -6.99
CA ALA A 176 17.74 -13.75 -7.01
C ALA A 176 16.57 -13.36 -6.09
N ALA A 177 16.86 -12.87 -4.88
CA ALA A 177 15.86 -12.39 -3.94
C ALA A 177 15.08 -11.18 -4.49
N ALA A 178 15.77 -10.22 -5.10
CA ALA A 178 15.14 -9.05 -5.72
C ALA A 178 14.20 -9.46 -6.87
N ARG A 179 14.64 -10.37 -7.75
CA ARG A 179 13.79 -10.92 -8.82
C ARG A 179 12.58 -11.66 -8.28
N ALA A 180 12.75 -12.44 -7.23
CA ALA A 180 11.67 -13.20 -6.62
C ALA A 180 10.72 -12.34 -5.76
N MET A 181 11.01 -11.04 -5.62
CA MET A 181 10.10 -10.01 -5.14
C MET A 181 9.48 -9.18 -6.27
N ASP A 182 9.68 -9.58 -7.53
CA ASP A 182 9.22 -8.89 -8.73
C ASP A 182 9.74 -7.44 -8.87
N TRP A 183 10.90 -7.14 -8.26
CA TRP A 183 11.52 -5.82 -8.41
C TRP A 183 12.10 -5.66 -9.82
N GLN A 184 11.92 -4.47 -10.38
CA GLN A 184 12.57 -4.10 -11.64
C GLN A 184 14.03 -3.75 -11.36
N ILE A 185 14.95 -4.68 -11.66
CA ILE A 185 16.39 -4.41 -11.55
C ILE A 185 16.80 -3.42 -12.64
N VAL A 186 17.39 -2.31 -12.22
CA VAL A 186 17.87 -1.21 -13.07
C VAL A 186 19.34 -1.42 -13.39
N ASP A 187 20.13 -1.82 -12.39
CA ASP A 187 21.55 -2.13 -12.52
C ASP A 187 21.96 -3.22 -11.52
N ALA A 188 22.94 -4.03 -11.90
CA ALA A 188 23.51 -5.08 -11.06
C ALA A 188 25.01 -5.15 -11.32
N ASN A 189 25.77 -4.27 -10.66
CA ASN A 189 27.21 -4.18 -10.77
C ASN A 189 27.88 -5.10 -9.73
N LYS A 190 28.36 -6.26 -10.19
CA LYS A 190 29.02 -7.26 -9.35
C LYS A 190 30.39 -6.81 -8.85
N GLU A 191 31.12 -6.01 -9.63
CA GLU A 191 32.45 -5.51 -9.26
C GLU A 191 32.37 -4.53 -8.08
N GLU A 192 31.36 -3.66 -8.09
CA GLU A 192 31.12 -2.67 -7.03
C GLU A 192 30.22 -3.20 -5.89
N GLY A 193 29.73 -4.44 -6.02
CA GLY A 193 28.80 -5.04 -5.06
C GLY A 193 27.48 -4.29 -4.94
N ARG A 194 27.02 -3.61 -5.99
CA ARG A 194 25.81 -2.76 -5.97
C ARG A 194 24.71 -3.33 -6.86
N ILE A 195 23.50 -3.36 -6.32
CA ILE A 195 22.28 -3.68 -7.06
C ILE A 195 21.31 -2.51 -6.88
N GLU A 196 20.77 -2.00 -7.97
CA GLU A 196 19.76 -0.96 -7.96
C GLU A 196 18.49 -1.47 -8.61
N ALA A 197 17.35 -1.24 -7.96
CA ALA A 197 16.05 -1.71 -8.44
C ALA A 197 14.94 -0.71 -8.11
N THR A 198 13.81 -0.82 -8.80
CA THR A 198 12.59 -0.08 -8.47
C THR A 198 11.46 -1.07 -8.17
N ASP A 199 10.75 -0.84 -7.09
CA ASP A 199 9.49 -1.51 -6.76
C ASP A 199 8.32 -0.56 -7.02
N THR A 200 7.21 -1.06 -7.56
CA THR A 200 6.05 -0.25 -7.92
C THR A 200 4.79 -0.78 -7.24
N THR A 201 4.18 0.04 -6.38
CA THR A 201 2.95 -0.33 -5.68
C THR A 201 1.84 -0.69 -6.66
N PHE A 202 1.15 -1.82 -6.41
CA PHE A 202 0.16 -2.37 -7.33
C PHE A 202 -0.98 -1.38 -7.64
N TRP A 203 -1.52 -0.71 -6.63
CA TRP A 203 -2.75 0.09 -6.81
C TRP A 203 -2.49 1.53 -7.24
N PHE A 204 -1.63 2.26 -6.52
CA PHE A 204 -1.36 3.68 -6.80
C PHE A 204 -0.23 3.89 -7.83
N GLY A 205 0.59 2.88 -8.12
CA GLY A 205 1.72 3.02 -9.03
C GLY A 205 2.88 3.85 -8.47
N PHE A 206 2.92 4.08 -7.15
CA PHE A 206 4.07 4.70 -6.50
C PHE A 206 5.32 3.85 -6.69
N LYS A 207 6.40 4.51 -7.08
CA LYS A 207 7.71 3.92 -7.28
C LYS A 207 8.58 4.20 -6.05
N ASP A 208 9.19 3.15 -5.54
CA ASP A 208 10.22 3.20 -4.51
C ASP A 208 11.51 2.65 -5.11
N ASP A 209 12.59 3.42 -4.98
CA ASP A 209 13.91 3.08 -5.49
C ASP A 209 14.71 2.38 -4.40
N ILE A 210 15.34 1.26 -4.72
CA ILE A 210 16.10 0.41 -3.82
C ILE A 210 17.54 0.33 -4.30
N VAL A 211 18.48 0.46 -3.36
CA VAL A 211 19.88 0.12 -3.56
C VAL A 211 20.32 -0.88 -2.51
N ILE A 212 21.01 -1.93 -2.95
CA ILE A 212 21.64 -2.93 -2.11
C ILE A 212 23.14 -2.80 -2.31
N ARG A 213 23.89 -2.72 -1.21
CA ARG A 213 25.35 -2.69 -1.18
C ARG A 213 25.86 -3.92 -0.44
N ILE A 214 26.76 -4.64 -1.09
CA ILE A 214 27.36 -5.89 -0.59
C ILE A 214 28.85 -5.69 -0.46
N ARG A 215 29.40 -6.00 0.71
CA ARG A 215 30.82 -5.83 1.01
C ARG A 215 31.35 -7.04 1.79
N PRO A 216 32.67 -7.32 1.73
CA PRO A 216 33.30 -8.27 2.63
C PRO A 216 33.02 -7.91 4.11
N ALA A 217 32.85 -8.94 4.93
CA ALA A 217 32.81 -8.85 6.39
C ALA A 217 33.72 -9.94 6.98
N ASP A 218 34.08 -9.83 8.26
CA ASP A 218 35.04 -10.73 8.91
C ASP A 218 34.73 -12.22 8.66
N ASN A 219 33.46 -12.60 8.68
CA ASN A 219 32.98 -13.96 8.42
C ASN A 219 31.92 -13.99 7.31
N GLY A 220 32.26 -13.48 6.13
CA GLY A 220 31.44 -13.58 4.92
C GLY A 220 31.15 -12.24 4.27
N SER A 221 29.87 -11.89 4.14
CA SER A 221 29.44 -10.68 3.44
C SER A 221 28.43 -9.88 4.26
N ARG A 222 28.62 -8.56 4.33
CA ARG A 222 27.64 -7.61 4.87
C ARG A 222 26.77 -7.07 3.75
N ILE A 223 25.47 -6.94 4.04
CA ILE A 223 24.46 -6.48 3.08
C ILE A 223 23.72 -5.29 3.71
N ASP A 224 23.92 -4.12 3.11
CA ASP A 224 23.21 -2.89 3.44
C ASP A 224 22.12 -2.65 2.37
N VAL A 225 20.94 -2.20 2.78
CA VAL A 225 19.82 -1.89 1.86
C VAL A 225 19.25 -0.52 2.19
N ARG A 226 19.00 0.28 1.17
CA ARG A 226 18.25 1.54 1.27
C ARG A 226 17.08 1.54 0.29
N SER A 227 15.93 2.03 0.73
CA SER A 227 14.70 2.09 -0.05
C SER A 227 14.06 3.47 0.13
N VAL A 228 13.81 4.17 -0.98
CA VAL A 228 13.39 5.58 -1.01
C VAL A 228 12.19 5.79 -1.92
N SER A 229 11.12 6.37 -1.40
CA SER A 229 9.94 6.71 -2.20
C SER A 229 10.17 7.93 -3.07
N ARG A 230 9.75 7.89 -4.33
CA ARG A 230 9.83 9.05 -5.25
C ARG A 230 8.82 10.15 -4.93
N VAL A 231 7.75 9.84 -4.20
CA VAL A 231 6.67 10.78 -3.84
C VAL A 231 6.21 10.59 -2.41
N GLY A 232 5.66 11.66 -1.83
CA GLY A 232 5.00 11.64 -0.53
C GLY A 232 5.96 11.89 0.63
N LYS A 233 5.45 12.51 1.69
CA LYS A 233 6.23 12.81 2.89
C LYS A 233 6.50 11.56 3.74
N SER A 234 5.58 10.60 3.70
CA SER A 234 5.68 9.35 4.43
C SER A 234 5.32 8.20 3.49
N ASP A 235 6.02 7.09 3.66
CA ASP A 235 5.75 5.83 2.97
C ASP A 235 4.80 4.90 3.75
N VAL A 236 4.30 5.33 4.91
CA VAL A 236 3.45 4.55 5.81
C VAL A 236 4.11 3.21 6.24
N GLY A 237 5.44 3.20 6.32
CA GLY A 237 6.27 2.05 6.68
C GLY A 237 6.46 1.03 5.56
N THR A 238 6.23 1.42 4.32
CA THR A 238 6.39 0.55 3.15
C THR A 238 7.86 0.18 2.93
N ASN A 239 8.80 1.12 2.98
CA ASN A 239 10.22 0.87 2.74
C ASN A 239 10.84 -0.02 3.84
N ALA A 240 10.51 0.20 5.11
CA ALA A 240 10.97 -0.65 6.20
C ALA A 240 10.46 -2.10 6.04
N ARG A 241 9.17 -2.28 5.71
CA ARG A 241 8.58 -3.61 5.46
C ARG A 241 9.18 -4.28 4.23
N ARG A 242 9.50 -3.50 3.19
CA ARG A 242 10.17 -3.98 1.98
C ARG A 242 11.53 -4.57 2.31
N ILE A 243 12.37 -3.84 3.05
CA ILE A 243 13.70 -4.30 3.46
C ILE A 243 13.58 -5.59 4.31
N GLN A 244 12.67 -5.62 5.29
CA GLN A 244 12.45 -6.82 6.12
C GLN A 244 12.00 -8.03 5.30
N ASN A 245 11.09 -7.85 4.35
CA ASN A 245 10.64 -8.94 3.48
C ASN A 245 11.75 -9.41 2.53
N TYR A 246 12.57 -8.48 2.05
CA TYR A 246 13.75 -8.78 1.24
C TYR A 246 14.76 -9.62 1.99
N PHE A 247 15.07 -9.29 3.25
CA PHE A 247 15.95 -10.11 4.09
C PHE A 247 15.41 -11.52 4.29
N LYS A 248 14.10 -11.68 4.58
CA LYS A 248 13.47 -13.01 4.67
C LYS A 248 13.55 -13.82 3.38
N LYS A 249 13.59 -13.15 2.22
CA LYS A 249 13.70 -13.80 0.91
C LYS A 249 15.15 -14.19 0.61
N LEU A 250 16.07 -13.29 0.91
CA LEU A 250 17.51 -13.45 0.76
C LEU A 250 18.06 -14.60 1.60
N GLU A 251 17.64 -14.74 2.86
CA GLU A 251 18.03 -15.85 3.74
C GLU A 251 17.59 -17.22 3.23
N LYS A 252 16.56 -17.27 2.37
CA LYS A 252 16.03 -18.49 1.76
C LYS A 252 16.61 -18.78 0.36
N SER A 253 17.38 -17.85 -0.19
CA SER A 253 17.93 -17.92 -1.55
C SER A 253 19.31 -18.56 -1.59
#